data_AF-A0A316YGZ4-F1
#
_entry.id   AF-A0A316YGZ4-F1
#
_cell.length_a   1.000
_cell.length_b   1.000
_cell.length_c   1.000
_cell.angle_alpha   90.00
_cell.angle_beta   90.00
_cell.angle_gamma   90.00
#
_symmetry.space_group_name_H-M   'P 1'
#
loop_
_entity.id
_entity.type
_entity.pdbx_description
1 polymer ?
#
loop_
_entity_poly.entity_id
_entity_poly.type
_entity_poly.pdbx_seq_one_letter_code
_entity_poly.pdbx_strand_id
1 'polypeptide(L)'
;MSSTVSQRQAKGKAFHESNEKSNYIYRWCLAVILTLILVLYLTPIPEYVMGTHPETHHTLFFAATHIQGTHEDLVRLPALPIYLFFFLLQGTLVAAALVETADRLGLVKSKGKAFPHQPHLFGTAPDWLAPILTDIRWHPALAAGSAGRVGQRADGGGGAGATTAPNFIHTMPPRLLYLSVLLFVSLPVPLLTFGGGSFANAAWWAITTAGLGVVVGAESMMASVDKNAQGLSGMRYTYKGA
;
A
#
# COMPACT_ATOMS: atom_id res chain seq x y z
N MET A 1 -39.59 15.00 22.05
CA MET A 1 -38.41 15.28 21.19
C MET A 1 -37.08 14.72 21.70
N SER A 2 -36.90 14.47 23.01
CA SER A 2 -35.65 13.91 23.56
C SER A 2 -35.42 12.40 23.27
N SER A 3 -36.49 11.59 23.22
CA SER A 3 -36.39 10.13 23.02
C SER A 3 -35.86 9.71 21.65
N THR A 4 -36.18 10.46 20.60
CA THR A 4 -35.75 10.15 19.22
C THR A 4 -34.28 10.49 18.97
N VAL A 5 -33.73 11.48 19.68
CA VAL A 5 -32.30 11.85 19.61
C VAL A 5 -31.45 10.79 20.31
N SER A 6 -31.89 10.31 21.49
CA SER A 6 -31.22 9.24 22.24
C SER A 6 -31.17 7.93 21.46
N GLN A 7 -32.29 7.51 20.84
CA GLN A 7 -32.32 6.30 20.00
C GLN A 7 -31.41 6.40 18.77
N ARG A 8 -31.31 7.58 18.13
CA ARG A 8 -30.41 7.80 17.00
C ARG A 8 -28.93 7.85 17.41
N GLN A 9 -28.61 8.25 18.64
CA GLN A 9 -27.25 8.18 19.19
C GLN A 9 -26.86 6.74 19.51
N ALA A 10 -27.76 5.97 20.12
CA ALA A 10 -27.53 4.55 20.40
C ALA A 10 -27.30 3.74 19.11
N LYS A 11 -28.11 3.98 18.07
CA LYS A 11 -27.92 3.35 16.75
C LYS A 11 -26.58 3.71 16.11
N GLY A 12 -26.18 4.99 16.12
CA GLY A 12 -24.90 5.42 15.56
C GLY A 12 -23.70 4.77 16.25
N LYS A 13 -23.72 4.68 17.58
CA LYS A 13 -22.69 3.97 18.35
C LYS A 13 -22.65 2.48 18.03
N ALA A 14 -23.80 1.81 17.95
CA ALA A 14 -23.89 0.40 17.59
C ALA A 14 -23.36 0.12 16.17
N PHE A 15 -23.63 1.01 15.20
CA PHE A 15 -23.06 0.91 13.86
C PHE A 15 -21.54 1.06 13.86
N HIS A 16 -21.00 2.03 14.61
CA HIS A 16 -19.55 2.20 14.75
C HIS A 16 -18.89 0.97 15.39
N GLU A 17 -19.44 0.45 16.48
CA GLU A 17 -18.89 -0.73 17.16
C GLU A 17 -18.94 -1.98 16.26
N SER A 18 -20.03 -2.17 15.52
CA SER A 18 -20.14 -3.25 14.54
C SER A 18 -19.10 -3.12 13.43
N ASN A 19 -18.88 -1.91 12.92
CA ASN A 19 -17.89 -1.65 11.88
C ASN A 19 -16.46 -1.89 12.38
N GLU A 20 -16.13 -1.48 13.60
CA GLU A 20 -14.82 -1.74 14.22
C GLU A 20 -14.54 -3.24 14.35
N LYS A 21 -15.54 -4.03 14.76
CA LYS A 21 -15.43 -5.50 14.82
C LYS A 21 -15.17 -6.12 13.45
N SER A 22 -15.90 -5.68 12.42
CA SER A 22 -15.68 -6.14 11.04
C SER A 22 -14.29 -5.75 10.53
N ASN A 23 -13.85 -4.51 10.72
CA ASN A 23 -12.53 -4.04 10.33
C ASN A 23 -11.41 -4.84 11.01
N TYR A 24 -11.58 -5.20 12.29
CA TYR A 24 -10.64 -6.04 13.01
C TYR A 24 -10.51 -7.44 12.37
N ILE A 25 -11.62 -8.09 12.02
CA ILE A 25 -11.61 -9.40 11.34
C ILE A 25 -10.96 -9.30 9.96
N TYR A 26 -11.31 -8.27 9.16
CA TYR A 26 -10.72 -8.09 7.84
C TYR A 26 -9.21 -7.90 7.91
N ARG A 27 -8.70 -7.12 8.87
CA ARG A 27 -7.24 -6.96 9.06
C ARG A 27 -6.54 -8.25 9.44
N TRP A 28 -7.18 -9.14 10.20
CA TRP A 28 -6.67 -10.49 10.44
C TRP A 28 -6.60 -11.32 9.16
N CYS A 29 -7.65 -11.30 8.34
CA CYS A 29 -7.63 -11.98 7.04
C CYS A 29 -6.50 -11.44 6.13
N LEU A 30 -6.29 -10.12 6.10
CA LEU A 30 -5.19 -9.50 5.35
C LEU A 30 -3.82 -9.97 5.86
N ALA A 31 -3.62 -10.02 7.19
CA ALA A 31 -2.38 -10.51 7.78
C ALA A 31 -2.12 -11.99 7.42
N VAL A 32 -3.16 -12.82 7.42
CA VAL A 32 -3.06 -14.22 6.98
C VAL A 32 -2.66 -14.30 5.51
N ILE A 33 -3.30 -13.53 4.62
CA ILE A 33 -2.95 -13.49 3.19
C ILE A 33 -1.47 -13.12 3.01
N LEU A 34 -0.99 -12.07 3.66
CA LEU A 34 0.42 -11.64 3.58
C LEU A 34 1.37 -12.71 4.12
N THR A 35 1.00 -13.38 5.21
CA THR A 35 1.79 -14.48 5.79
C THR A 35 1.87 -15.66 4.82
N LEU A 36 0.76 -16.04 4.19
CA LEU A 36 0.71 -17.13 3.22
C LEU A 36 1.60 -16.83 2.00
N ILE A 37 1.64 -15.58 1.53
CA ILE A 37 2.53 -15.15 0.45
C ILE A 37 4.01 -15.35 0.85
N LEU A 38 4.40 -14.99 2.08
CA LEU A 38 5.76 -15.24 2.57
C LEU A 38 6.09 -16.73 2.62
N VAL A 39 5.18 -17.55 3.17
CA VAL A 39 5.35 -19.00 3.21
C VAL A 39 5.50 -19.57 1.80
N LEU A 40 4.66 -19.13 0.86
CA LEU A 40 4.71 -19.55 -0.54
C LEU A 40 6.06 -19.26 -1.21
N TYR A 41 6.71 -18.14 -0.90
CA TYR A 41 8.05 -17.86 -1.42
C TYR A 41 9.19 -18.54 -0.65
N LEU A 42 8.92 -19.06 0.55
CA LEU A 42 9.90 -19.88 1.27
C LEU A 42 9.89 -21.32 0.78
N THR A 43 8.78 -21.84 0.23
CA THR A 43 8.65 -23.26 -0.15
C THR A 43 9.69 -23.77 -1.15
N PRO A 44 10.11 -23.04 -2.20
CA PRO A 44 11.05 -23.61 -3.17
C PRO A 44 12.52 -23.45 -2.74
N ILE A 45 12.83 -22.70 -1.68
CA ILE A 45 14.22 -22.46 -1.24
C ILE A 45 14.96 -23.78 -0.95
N PRO A 46 14.40 -24.75 -0.20
CA PRO A 46 15.04 -26.04 0.03
C PRO A 46 15.35 -26.79 -1.29
N GLU A 47 14.45 -26.74 -2.27
CA GLU A 47 14.63 -27.40 -3.56
C GLU A 47 15.76 -26.76 -4.38
N TYR A 48 15.89 -25.43 -4.33
CA TYR A 48 17.00 -24.72 -4.94
C TYR A 48 18.35 -25.04 -4.27
N VAL A 49 18.37 -25.17 -2.93
CA VAL A 49 19.58 -25.53 -2.18
C VAL A 49 20.00 -26.98 -2.45
N MET A 50 19.04 -27.89 -2.57
CA MET A 50 19.29 -29.31 -2.89
C MET A 50 19.54 -29.56 -4.38
N GLY A 51 19.34 -28.55 -5.24
CA GLY A 51 19.47 -28.70 -6.69
C GLY A 51 18.41 -29.58 -7.34
N THR A 52 17.29 -29.84 -6.65
CA THR A 52 16.18 -30.65 -7.15
C THR A 52 15.11 -29.82 -7.87
N HIS A 53 15.19 -28.49 -7.81
CA HIS A 53 14.23 -27.61 -8.46
C HIS A 53 14.30 -27.75 -10.00
N PRO A 54 13.17 -27.86 -10.73
CA PRO A 54 13.17 -28.03 -12.18
C PRO A 54 13.86 -26.87 -12.92
N GLU A 55 13.85 -25.66 -12.35
CA GLU A 55 14.56 -24.49 -12.87
C GLU A 55 15.86 -24.21 -12.09
N THR A 56 16.81 -25.15 -12.04
CA THR A 56 18.10 -24.92 -11.36
C THR A 56 18.98 -23.86 -12.03
N HIS A 57 18.81 -23.66 -13.34
CA HIS A 57 19.63 -22.74 -14.13
C HIS A 57 18.75 -21.84 -15.01
N HIS A 58 19.03 -20.55 -15.04
CA HIS A 58 18.47 -19.65 -16.04
C HIS A 58 19.38 -19.62 -17.27
N THR A 59 18.81 -19.88 -18.44
CA THR A 59 19.51 -19.79 -19.72
C THR A 59 19.36 -18.38 -20.27
N LEU A 60 20.47 -17.63 -20.33
CA LEU A 60 20.51 -16.33 -20.99
C LEU A 60 21.22 -16.46 -22.33
N PHE A 61 20.65 -15.83 -23.34
CA PHE A 61 21.24 -15.73 -24.67
C PHE A 61 22.04 -14.43 -24.78
N PHE A 62 23.36 -14.53 -24.75
CA PHE A 62 24.25 -13.39 -24.91
C PHE A 62 24.86 -13.41 -26.32
N ALA A 63 24.06 -13.19 -27.35
CA ALA A 63 24.56 -12.94 -28.70
C ALA A 63 24.49 -11.44 -29.01
N ALA A 64 25.53 -10.90 -29.65
CA ALA A 64 25.47 -9.56 -30.20
C ALA A 64 24.37 -9.50 -31.28
N THR A 65 23.62 -8.40 -31.36
CA THR A 65 22.39 -8.26 -32.18
C THR A 65 22.56 -8.50 -33.68
N HIS A 66 23.80 -8.65 -34.16
CA HIS A 66 24.17 -8.88 -35.55
C HIS A 66 24.67 -10.31 -35.85
N ILE A 67 24.71 -11.20 -34.85
CA ILE A 67 25.16 -12.60 -35.02
C ILE A 67 23.98 -13.53 -34.77
N GLN A 68 23.78 -14.46 -35.69
CA GLN A 68 22.77 -15.51 -35.57
C GLN A 68 23.30 -16.55 -34.56
N GLY A 69 23.03 -16.32 -33.28
CA GLY A 69 23.63 -17.11 -32.21
C GLY A 69 23.17 -18.57 -32.24
N THR A 70 24.05 -19.44 -31.77
CA THR A 70 23.86 -20.90 -31.77
C THR A 70 23.55 -21.40 -30.37
N HIS A 71 23.25 -22.70 -30.22
CA HIS A 71 23.01 -23.29 -28.88
C HIS A 71 24.22 -23.22 -27.94
N GLU A 72 25.41 -22.93 -28.47
CA GLU A 72 26.64 -22.81 -27.69
C GLU A 72 26.79 -21.45 -27.01
N ASP A 73 26.02 -20.43 -27.44
CA ASP A 73 26.04 -19.07 -26.88
C ASP A 73 25.12 -18.91 -25.66
N LEU A 74 24.53 -20.01 -25.17
CA LEU A 74 23.69 -20.00 -23.97
C LEU A 74 24.54 -20.05 -22.71
N VAL A 75 24.53 -18.95 -21.96
CA VAL A 75 25.11 -18.91 -20.62
C VAL A 75 24.07 -19.42 -19.61
N ARG A 76 24.45 -20.45 -18.84
CA ARG A 76 23.64 -20.97 -17.74
C ARG A 76 24.05 -20.29 -16.43
N LEU A 77 23.16 -19.46 -15.89
CA LEU A 77 23.34 -18.85 -14.57
C LEU A 77 22.66 -19.69 -13.48
N PRO A 78 23.26 -19.81 -12.28
CA PRO A 78 22.59 -20.46 -11.16
C PRO A 78 21.33 -19.67 -10.77
N ALA A 79 20.19 -20.35 -10.66
CA ALA A 79 18.90 -19.70 -10.40
C ALA A 79 18.72 -19.25 -8.93
N LEU A 80 19.33 -19.96 -7.96
CA LEU A 80 19.18 -19.67 -6.53
C LEU A 80 19.53 -18.21 -6.13
N PRO A 81 20.69 -17.64 -6.53
CA PRO A 81 21.00 -16.25 -6.17
C PRO A 81 20.01 -15.24 -6.75
N ILE A 82 19.52 -15.50 -7.97
CA ILE A 82 18.52 -14.66 -8.64
C ILE A 82 17.19 -14.74 -7.89
N TYR A 83 16.76 -15.95 -7.51
CA TYR A 83 15.58 -16.17 -6.70
C TYR A 83 15.68 -15.45 -5.35
N LEU A 84 16.79 -15.58 -4.64
CA LEU A 84 17.01 -14.94 -3.35
C LEU A 84 16.97 -13.41 -3.44
N PHE A 85 17.49 -12.83 -4.51
CA PHE A 85 17.41 -11.38 -4.74
C PHE A 85 15.95 -10.92 -4.85
N PHE A 86 15.14 -11.56 -5.70
CA PHE A 86 13.73 -11.22 -5.85
C PHE A 86 12.91 -11.53 -4.60
N PHE A 87 13.21 -12.64 -3.92
CA PHE A 87 12.61 -13.01 -2.64
C PHE A 87 12.87 -11.95 -1.57
N LEU A 88 14.10 -11.46 -1.42
CA LEU A 88 14.41 -10.41 -0.45
C LEU A 88 13.73 -9.10 -0.81
N LEU A 89 13.73 -8.73 -2.09
CA LEU A 89 13.10 -7.50 -2.55
C LEU A 89 11.57 -7.52 -2.35
N GLN A 90 10.88 -8.58 -2.78
CA GLN A 90 9.43 -8.70 -2.59
C GLN A 90 9.06 -9.01 -1.14
N GLY A 91 9.84 -9.87 -0.49
CA GLY A 91 9.65 -10.26 0.91
C GLY A 91 9.74 -9.07 1.85
N THR A 92 10.65 -8.11 1.59
CA THR A 92 10.72 -6.87 2.38
C THR A 92 9.48 -5.99 2.20
N LEU A 93 8.92 -5.89 0.98
CA LEU A 93 7.66 -5.16 0.73
C LEU A 93 6.47 -5.81 1.45
N VAL A 94 6.34 -7.14 1.35
CA VAL A 94 5.29 -7.91 2.03
C VAL A 94 5.44 -7.81 3.54
N ALA A 95 6.66 -7.95 4.06
CA ALA A 95 6.94 -7.81 5.49
C ALA A 95 6.61 -6.41 6.00
N ALA A 96 6.93 -5.36 5.23
CA ALA A 96 6.58 -3.99 5.58
C ALA A 96 5.05 -3.78 5.66
N ALA A 97 4.29 -4.33 4.71
CA ALA A 97 2.83 -4.29 4.74
C ALA A 97 2.25 -5.12 5.91
N LEU A 98 2.86 -6.25 6.23
CA LEU A 98 2.46 -7.12 7.33
C LEU A 98 2.70 -6.44 8.68
N VAL A 99 3.84 -5.77 8.84
CA VAL A 99 4.16 -4.99 10.05
C VAL A 99 3.19 -3.82 10.22
N GLU A 100 2.84 -3.08 9.16
CA GLU A 100 1.82 -2.03 9.24
C GLU A 100 0.44 -2.61 9.60
N THR A 101 0.07 -3.76 9.03
CA THR A 101 -1.19 -4.43 9.36
C THR A 101 -1.21 -4.90 10.82
N ALA A 102 -0.08 -5.42 11.32
CA ALA A 102 0.07 -5.86 12.71
C ALA A 102 0.05 -4.68 13.71
N ASP A 103 0.63 -3.54 13.36
CA ASP A 103 0.53 -2.30 14.16
C ASP A 103 -0.93 -1.82 14.23
N ARG A 104 -1.69 -1.90 13.13
CA ARG A 104 -3.13 -1.57 13.11
C ARG A 104 -4.02 -2.55 13.87
N LEU A 105 -3.58 -3.80 14.04
CA LEU A 105 -4.22 -4.79 14.90
C LEU A 105 -3.84 -4.61 16.38
N GLY A 106 -2.86 -3.75 16.70
CA GLY A 106 -2.34 -3.57 18.05
C GLY A 106 -1.42 -4.69 18.52
N LEU A 107 -0.96 -5.56 17.62
CA LEU A 107 -0.02 -6.65 17.91
C LEU A 107 1.41 -6.11 18.08
N VAL A 108 1.74 -5.06 17.34
CA VAL A 108 3.01 -4.36 17.42
C VAL A 108 2.73 -2.95 17.93
N LYS A 109 3.44 -2.52 18.98
CA LYS A 109 3.41 -1.13 19.45
C LYS A 109 4.64 -0.42 18.92
N SER A 110 4.44 0.57 18.04
CA SER A 110 5.51 1.50 17.66
C SER A 110 6.05 2.21 18.91
N LYS A 111 7.37 2.13 19.13
CA LYS A 111 8.04 2.82 20.24
C LYS A 111 7.94 4.33 20.00
N GLY A 112 7.37 5.05 20.96
CA GLY A 112 7.39 6.52 20.95
C GLY A 112 8.84 7.01 20.96
N LYS A 113 9.20 7.81 19.97
CA LYS A 113 10.52 8.42 19.86
C LYS A 113 10.53 9.77 20.60
N ALA A 114 11.62 10.08 21.27
CA ALA A 114 11.79 11.37 21.97
C ALA A 114 11.99 12.52 20.96
N PHE A 115 11.57 13.73 21.35
CA PHE A 115 11.81 14.94 20.55
C PHE A 115 13.31 15.13 20.28
N PRO A 116 13.73 15.52 19.06
CA PRO A 116 12.93 15.97 17.92
C PRO A 116 12.37 14.87 16.99
N HIS A 117 12.71 13.60 17.21
CA HIS A 117 12.35 12.49 16.32
C HIS A 117 10.92 11.98 16.53
N GLN A 118 9.91 12.84 16.63
CA GLN A 118 8.52 12.42 16.87
C GLN A 118 8.04 11.40 15.82
N PRO A 119 7.19 10.44 16.19
CA PRO A 119 6.66 9.46 15.25
C PRO A 119 5.85 10.15 14.15
N HIS A 120 6.21 9.89 12.89
CA HIS A 120 5.54 10.46 11.72
C HIS A 120 4.17 9.81 11.48
N LEU A 121 3.30 10.48 10.72
CA LEU A 121 1.92 10.06 10.47
C LEU A 121 1.78 8.78 9.61
N PHE A 122 2.85 8.35 8.93
CA PHE A 122 2.83 7.22 7.97
C PHE A 122 3.02 5.84 8.60
N GLY A 123 2.63 5.67 9.87
CA GLY A 123 2.67 4.38 10.56
C GLY A 123 4.09 3.84 10.67
N THR A 124 4.34 2.66 10.12
CA THR A 124 5.63 1.96 10.18
C THR A 124 6.55 2.24 9.00
N ALA A 125 6.30 3.30 8.22
CA ALA A 125 7.19 3.73 7.15
C ALA A 125 8.61 4.04 7.68
N PRO A 126 9.67 3.84 6.87
CA PRO A 126 11.02 4.26 7.24
C PRO A 126 11.14 5.79 7.36
N ASP A 127 11.96 6.27 8.31
CA ASP A 127 12.17 7.71 8.54
C ASP A 127 12.66 8.46 7.30
N TRP A 128 13.44 7.81 6.43
CA TRP A 128 13.94 8.41 5.18
C TRP A 128 12.84 8.56 4.11
N LEU A 129 11.78 7.74 4.19
CA LEU A 129 10.66 7.78 3.25
C LEU A 129 9.60 8.79 3.71
N ALA A 130 9.50 9.05 5.02
CA ALA A 130 8.49 9.94 5.58
C ALA A 130 8.46 11.37 4.98
N PRO A 131 9.60 12.06 4.73
CA PRO A 131 9.63 13.34 4.04
C PRO A 131 9.05 13.28 2.62
N ILE A 132 9.34 12.21 1.88
CA ILE A 132 8.83 12.01 0.53
C ILE A 132 7.31 11.79 0.58
N LEU A 133 6.81 11.02 1.55
CA LEU A 133 5.38 10.80 1.73
C LEU A 133 4.64 12.06 2.21
N THR A 134 5.27 12.91 3.04
CA THR A 134 4.71 14.22 3.39
C THR A 134 4.63 15.11 2.16
N ASP A 135 5.67 15.13 1.33
CA ASP A 135 5.71 15.95 0.13
C ASP A 135 4.67 15.48 -0.89
N ILE A 136 4.53 14.16 -1.10
CA ILE A 136 3.47 13.60 -1.96
C ILE A 136 2.10 13.98 -1.41
N ARG A 137 1.87 13.83 -0.11
CA ARG A 137 0.58 14.12 0.50
C ARG A 137 0.21 15.59 0.36
N TRP A 138 1.16 16.48 0.61
CA TRP A 138 0.95 17.93 0.65
C TRP A 138 1.40 18.65 -0.62
N HIS A 139 1.68 17.91 -1.69
CA HIS A 139 2.27 18.48 -2.89
C HIS A 139 1.40 19.62 -3.43
N PRO A 140 1.95 20.81 -3.69
CA PRO A 140 1.17 21.97 -4.12
C PRO A 140 0.45 21.73 -5.45
N ALA A 141 1.00 20.93 -6.37
CA ALA A 141 0.29 20.55 -7.60
C ALA A 141 -0.91 19.61 -7.35
N LEU A 142 -0.90 18.86 -6.24
CA LEU A 142 -2.05 18.04 -5.81
C LEU A 142 -3.02 18.86 -4.95
N ALA A 143 -2.55 19.90 -4.26
CA ALA A 143 -3.36 20.88 -3.53
C ALA A 143 -4.02 21.92 -4.46
N ALA A 144 -3.51 22.06 -5.69
CA ALA A 144 -4.01 22.96 -6.74
C ALA A 144 -5.36 22.55 -7.36
N GLY A 145 -6.10 21.65 -6.71
CA GLY A 145 -7.55 21.59 -6.87
C GLY A 145 -8.29 22.62 -6.00
N SER A 146 -7.66 23.19 -4.96
CA SER A 146 -8.33 24.07 -4.00
C SER A 146 -7.47 25.20 -3.43
N ALA A 147 -6.36 25.56 -4.06
CA ALA A 147 -5.64 26.78 -3.72
C ALA A 147 -5.22 27.47 -5.02
N GLY A 148 -5.61 28.74 -5.14
CA GLY A 148 -5.32 29.58 -6.28
C GLY A 148 -3.86 29.50 -6.70
N ARG A 149 -3.68 29.65 -8.01
CA ARG A 149 -2.43 29.93 -8.71
C ARG A 149 -1.40 30.58 -7.79
N VAL A 150 -0.23 29.96 -7.66
CA VAL A 150 0.96 30.60 -7.08
C VAL A 150 1.13 31.96 -7.78
N GLY A 151 0.83 33.05 -7.06
CA GLY A 151 0.81 34.42 -7.59
C GLY A 151 -0.45 35.25 -7.29
N GLN A 152 -1.55 34.67 -6.78
CA GLN A 152 -2.74 35.47 -6.46
C GLN A 152 -2.64 36.11 -5.07
N ARG A 153 -2.59 37.46 -5.03
CA ARG A 153 -2.68 38.26 -3.80
C ARG A 153 -4.00 37.99 -3.07
N ALA A 154 -3.94 37.97 -1.73
CA ALA A 154 -5.06 37.68 -0.83
C ALA A 154 -6.28 38.64 -0.96
N ASP A 155 -6.11 39.78 -1.64
CA ASP A 155 -7.16 40.80 -1.81
C ASP A 155 -7.94 40.66 -3.12
N GLY A 156 -7.69 39.61 -3.91
CA GLY A 156 -8.39 39.35 -5.17
C GLY A 156 -9.81 38.83 -4.93
N GLY A 157 -10.78 39.74 -4.85
CA GLY A 157 -12.21 39.42 -4.89
C GLY A 157 -12.56 38.60 -6.13
N GLY A 158 -12.75 37.30 -5.94
CA GLY A 158 -13.22 36.35 -6.95
C GLY A 158 -14.04 35.28 -6.24
N GLY A 159 -15.30 35.60 -5.96
CA GLY A 159 -16.27 34.64 -5.48
C GLY A 159 -16.65 33.59 -6.54
N ALA A 160 -17.41 32.61 -6.07
CA ALA A 160 -18.08 31.53 -6.81
C ALA A 160 -17.28 30.24 -7.04
N GLY A 161 -17.49 29.28 -6.12
CA GLY A 161 -17.53 27.86 -6.47
C GLY A 161 -16.19 27.16 -6.60
N ALA A 162 -15.45 26.98 -5.50
CA ALA A 162 -14.53 25.85 -5.41
C ALA A 162 -15.33 24.54 -5.26
N THR A 163 -16.01 24.15 -6.34
CA THR A 163 -16.68 22.84 -6.52
C THR A 163 -15.68 21.74 -6.89
N THR A 164 -14.39 22.02 -6.81
CA THR A 164 -13.35 21.02 -7.06
C THR A 164 -13.16 20.20 -5.81
N ALA A 165 -13.61 18.95 -5.86
CA ALA A 165 -13.45 17.99 -4.78
C ALA A 165 -11.98 17.95 -4.31
N PRO A 166 -11.71 17.93 -3.00
CA PRO A 166 -10.34 17.85 -2.50
C PRO A 166 -9.66 16.62 -3.11
N ASN A 167 -8.45 16.81 -3.62
CA ASN A 167 -7.71 15.76 -4.31
C ASN A 167 -7.61 14.50 -3.42
N PHE A 168 -7.91 13.34 -4.01
CA PHE A 168 -8.03 12.05 -3.30
C PHE A 168 -6.85 11.79 -2.36
N ILE A 169 -5.63 12.13 -2.79
CA ILE A 169 -4.37 11.93 -2.06
C ILE A 169 -4.31 12.78 -0.77
N HIS A 170 -4.84 14.00 -0.78
CA HIS A 170 -4.87 14.87 0.41
C HIS A 170 -5.83 14.32 1.48
N THR A 171 -6.95 13.76 1.03
CA THR A 171 -7.97 13.17 1.92
C THR A 171 -7.63 11.75 2.37
N MET A 172 -6.65 11.10 1.75
CA MET A 172 -6.28 9.72 2.02
C MET A 172 -5.63 9.60 3.41
N PRO A 173 -5.95 8.56 4.20
CA PRO A 173 -5.23 8.28 5.43
C PRO A 173 -3.72 8.11 5.14
N PRO A 174 -2.81 8.70 5.93
CA PRO A 174 -1.37 8.68 5.66
C PRO A 174 -0.81 7.26 5.61
N ARG A 175 -1.26 6.38 6.50
CA ARG A 175 -0.88 4.97 6.50
C ARG A 175 -1.36 4.22 5.25
N LEU A 176 -2.49 4.61 4.66
CA LEU A 176 -2.97 4.02 3.41
C LEU A 176 -2.10 4.48 2.23
N LEU A 177 -1.66 5.74 2.23
CA LEU A 177 -0.72 6.28 1.24
C LEU A 177 0.60 5.50 1.25
N TYR A 178 1.12 5.16 2.44
CA TYR A 178 2.30 4.30 2.56
C TYR A 178 2.09 2.92 1.91
N LEU A 179 0.99 2.23 2.23
CA LEU A 179 0.65 0.93 1.61
C LEU A 179 0.51 1.03 0.09
N SER A 180 -0.04 2.13 -0.43
CA SER A 180 -0.12 2.37 -1.87
C SER A 180 1.26 2.54 -2.51
N VAL A 181 2.20 3.23 -1.85
CA VAL A 181 3.59 3.32 -2.33
C VAL A 181 4.24 1.94 -2.39
N LEU A 182 4.03 1.08 -1.38
CA LEU A 182 4.53 -0.31 -1.41
C LEU A 182 3.99 -1.08 -2.63
N LEU A 183 2.71 -0.93 -2.95
CA LEU A 183 2.10 -1.51 -4.14
C LEU A 183 2.72 -0.97 -5.44
N PHE A 184 2.93 0.35 -5.54
CA PHE A 184 3.54 0.93 -6.73
C PHE A 184 4.98 0.47 -6.94
N VAL A 185 5.74 0.32 -5.86
CA VAL A 185 7.12 -0.20 -5.90
C VAL A 185 7.16 -1.69 -6.27
N SER A 186 6.10 -2.46 -5.99
CA SER A 186 6.05 -3.89 -6.35
C SER A 186 5.70 -4.15 -7.83
N LEU A 187 5.03 -3.21 -8.51
CA LEU A 187 4.61 -3.34 -9.92
C LEU A 187 5.74 -3.64 -10.94
N PRO A 188 6.92 -3.00 -10.90
CA PRO A 188 7.97 -3.29 -11.88
C PRO A 188 8.61 -4.67 -11.71
N VAL A 189 8.49 -5.30 -10.53
CA VAL A 189 9.26 -6.52 -10.22
C VAL A 189 8.84 -7.74 -11.07
N PRO A 190 7.54 -8.01 -11.31
CA PRO A 190 7.13 -9.02 -12.28
C PRO A 190 7.62 -8.73 -13.71
N LEU A 191 7.75 -7.45 -14.08
CA LEU A 191 8.21 -7.06 -15.42
C LEU A 191 9.71 -7.30 -15.60
N LEU A 192 10.51 -7.14 -14.55
CA LEU A 192 11.95 -7.45 -14.57
C LEU A 192 12.20 -8.93 -14.87
N THR A 193 11.33 -9.82 -14.40
CA THR A 193 11.44 -11.27 -14.66
C THR A 193 10.82 -11.66 -16.00
N PHE A 194 9.79 -10.94 -16.46
CA PHE A 194 9.26 -11.07 -17.81
C PHE A 194 10.30 -10.71 -18.89
N GLY A 195 11.15 -9.71 -18.64
CA GLY A 195 12.25 -9.34 -19.55
C GLY A 195 13.25 -10.47 -19.84
N GLY A 196 13.30 -11.51 -18.99
CA GLY A 196 14.09 -12.73 -19.19
C GLY A 196 13.39 -13.82 -20.02
N GLY A 197 12.19 -13.56 -20.56
CA GLY A 197 11.47 -14.49 -21.44
C GLY A 197 10.66 -15.59 -20.74
N SER A 198 10.51 -15.56 -19.41
CA SER A 198 9.73 -16.55 -18.65
C SER A 198 8.43 -15.95 -18.10
N PHE A 199 7.31 -16.24 -18.76
CA PHE A 199 5.97 -15.80 -18.34
C PHE A 199 5.53 -16.45 -17.02
N ALA A 200 5.88 -17.72 -16.82
CA ALA A 200 5.58 -18.45 -15.58
C ALA A 200 6.25 -17.78 -14.37
N ASN A 201 7.52 -17.37 -14.52
CA ASN A 201 8.23 -16.68 -13.45
C ASN A 201 7.69 -15.26 -13.21
N ALA A 202 7.32 -14.54 -14.27
CA ALA A 202 6.64 -13.25 -14.11
C ALA A 202 5.32 -13.37 -13.31
N ALA A 203 4.51 -14.39 -13.62
CA ALA A 203 3.27 -14.67 -12.88
C ALA A 203 3.53 -15.03 -11.41
N TRP A 204 4.59 -15.81 -11.13
CA TRP A 204 5.01 -16.15 -9.77
C TRP A 204 5.32 -14.91 -8.92
N TRP A 205 6.03 -13.93 -9.48
CA TRP A 205 6.36 -12.69 -8.78
C TRP A 205 5.21 -11.69 -8.73
N ALA A 206 4.20 -11.82 -9.59
CA ALA A 206 3.00 -10.98 -9.57
C ALA A 206 2.10 -11.22 -8.35
N ILE A 207 2.22 -12.38 -7.68
CA ILE A 207 1.45 -12.72 -6.48
C ILE A 207 1.63 -11.66 -5.38
N THR A 208 2.84 -11.13 -5.21
CA THR A 208 3.10 -10.05 -4.24
C THR A 208 2.27 -8.80 -4.54
N THR A 209 2.30 -8.35 -5.79
CA THR A 209 1.55 -7.18 -6.24
C THR A 209 0.05 -7.38 -6.10
N ALA A 210 -0.45 -8.58 -6.43
CA ALA A 210 -1.86 -8.92 -6.23
C ALA A 210 -2.24 -8.88 -4.75
N GLY A 211 -1.42 -9.47 -3.87
CA GLY A 211 -1.64 -9.45 -2.42
C GLY A 211 -1.65 -8.04 -1.83
N LEU A 212 -0.67 -7.21 -2.19
CA LEU A 212 -0.63 -5.80 -1.80
C LEU A 212 -1.83 -5.02 -2.36
N GLY A 213 -2.28 -5.35 -3.57
CA GLY A 213 -3.49 -4.78 -4.18
C GLY A 213 -4.74 -5.06 -3.35
N VAL A 214 -4.91 -6.31 -2.88
CA VAL A 214 -6.01 -6.69 -1.98
C VAL A 214 -5.94 -5.93 -0.67
N VAL A 215 -4.74 -5.78 -0.07
CA VAL A 215 -4.55 -5.02 1.17
C VAL A 215 -4.95 -3.56 0.99
N VAL A 216 -4.43 -2.89 -0.05
CA VAL A 216 -4.73 -1.48 -0.34
C VAL A 216 -6.22 -1.30 -0.65
N GLY A 217 -6.82 -2.21 -1.44
CA GLY A 217 -8.23 -2.18 -1.78
C GLY A 217 -9.14 -2.31 -0.54
N ALA A 218 -8.87 -3.30 0.31
CA ALA A 218 -9.62 -3.54 1.53
C ALA A 218 -9.48 -2.36 2.50
N GLU A 219 -8.28 -1.85 2.74
CA GLU A 219 -8.06 -0.71 3.64
C GLU A 219 -8.65 0.61 3.07
N SER A 220 -8.69 0.77 1.75
CA SER A 220 -9.40 1.88 1.09
C SER A 220 -10.91 1.80 1.31
N MET A 221 -11.49 0.60 1.21
CA MET A 221 -12.91 0.36 1.50
C MET A 221 -13.22 0.65 2.97
N MET A 222 -12.42 0.13 3.91
CA MET A 222 -12.59 0.41 5.34
C MET A 222 -12.53 1.92 5.63
N ALA A 223 -11.51 2.60 5.10
CA ALA A 223 -11.36 4.05 5.26
C ALA A 223 -12.52 4.85 4.66
N SER A 224 -13.10 4.38 3.56
CA SER A 224 -14.26 5.03 2.93
C SER A 224 -15.52 4.85 3.78
N VAL A 225 -15.74 3.66 4.36
CA VAL A 225 -16.85 3.40 5.29
C VAL A 225 -16.71 4.23 6.56
N ASP A 226 -15.50 4.31 7.14
CA ASP A 226 -15.23 5.12 8.33
C ASP A 226 -15.52 6.61 8.09
N LYS A 227 -15.07 7.15 6.95
CA LYS A 227 -15.37 8.53 6.55
C LYS A 227 -16.87 8.77 6.41
N ASN A 228 -17.60 7.85 5.78
CA ASN A 228 -19.05 7.97 5.61
C ASN A 228 -19.79 7.90 6.95
N ALA A 229 -19.35 7.04 7.87
CA ALA A 229 -19.91 6.95 9.22
C ALA A 229 -19.64 8.24 10.03
N GLN A 230 -18.43 8.80 9.92
CA GLN A 230 -18.09 10.10 10.52
C GLN A 230 -18.87 11.26 9.90
N GLY A 231 -19.10 11.25 8.58
CA GLY A 231 -19.94 12.23 7.88
C GLY A 231 -21.38 12.23 8.40
N LEU A 232 -21.95 11.05 8.64
CA LEU A 232 -23.29 10.90 9.24
C LEU A 232 -23.37 11.44 10.68
N SER A 233 -22.27 11.36 11.43
CA SER A 233 -22.10 11.97 12.75
C SER A 233 -21.99 13.51 12.66
N GLY A 234 -21.21 14.03 11.71
CA GLY A 234 -20.94 15.46 11.50
C GLY A 234 -22.12 16.27 10.95
N MET A 235 -22.98 15.68 10.12
CA MET A 235 -24.22 16.32 9.62
C MET A 235 -25.21 16.71 10.74
N ARG A 236 -24.96 16.31 11.99
CA ARG A 236 -25.77 16.69 13.15
C ARG A 236 -25.46 18.10 13.69
N TYR A 237 -24.35 18.72 13.31
CA TYR A 237 -23.96 20.05 13.83
C TYR A 237 -24.24 21.22 12.87
N THR A 238 -24.65 20.97 11.63
CA THR A 238 -24.94 22.03 10.64
C THR A 238 -26.37 22.57 10.70
N TYR A 239 -27.17 22.22 11.71
CA TYR A 239 -28.53 22.76 11.88
C TYR A 239 -28.70 23.45 13.25
N LYS A 240 -27.93 24.52 13.46
CA LYS A 240 -28.22 25.60 14.41
C LYS A 240 -27.72 26.91 13.80
N GLY A 241 -28.55 27.53 12.97
CA GLY A 241 -28.24 28.80 12.30
C GLY A 241 -29.05 29.02 11.04
N ALA A 242 -30.38 28.95 11.14
CA ALA A 242 -31.34 29.59 10.25
C ALA A 242 -32.56 29.98 11.08
#